data_AF-A0A2V9JYF4-F1
#
_entry.id   AF-A0A2V9JYF4-F1
#
_cell.length_a   1.000
_cell.length_b   1.000
_cell.length_c   1.000
_cell.angle_alpha   90.00
_cell.angle_beta   90.00
_cell.angle_gamma   90.00
#
_symmetry.space_group_name_H-M   'P 1'
#
loop_
_entity.id
_entity.type
_entity.pdbx_description
1 polymer ?
#
loop_
_entity_poly.entity_id
_entity_poly.type
_entity_poly.pdbx_seq_one_letter_code
_entity_poly.pdbx_strand_id
1 'polypeptide(L)'
;MSLLTKTPAAPRIFTQEYYHRLNDLEEHSGWYQGMCEVAVRLVARHSSSSGRMRVLDAGCGTGLLLTQFGRFAGPDGTLVGLDLAPEALEYCRRRDSLRLVRSSLTPLPFGPCSFDLITCADVLQHLEGQE
;
A
#
# COMPACT_ATOMS: atom_id res chain seq x y z
N MET A 1 -45.80 5.90 -11.62
CA MET A 1 -44.37 6.03 -12.01
C MET A 1 -43.53 5.53 -10.85
N SER A 2 -43.10 4.26 -10.89
CA SER A 2 -42.30 3.65 -9.82
C SER A 2 -40.86 4.15 -9.91
N LEU A 3 -40.46 4.98 -8.95
CA LEU A 3 -39.06 5.33 -8.70
C LEU A 3 -38.38 4.12 -8.05
N LEU A 4 -38.00 3.15 -8.86
CA LEU A 4 -37.03 2.14 -8.47
C LEU A 4 -35.69 2.85 -8.27
N THR A 5 -35.42 3.27 -7.03
CA THR A 5 -34.08 3.62 -6.59
C THR A 5 -33.23 2.36 -6.75
N LYS A 6 -32.43 2.31 -7.82
CA LYS A 6 -31.39 1.29 -7.97
C LYS A 6 -30.56 1.32 -6.70
N THR A 7 -30.60 0.26 -5.90
CA THR A 7 -29.61 0.02 -4.86
C THR A 7 -28.25 0.20 -5.53
N PRO A 8 -27.40 1.15 -5.08
CA PRO A 8 -26.10 1.30 -5.68
C PRO A 8 -25.37 -0.04 -5.50
N ALA A 9 -24.98 -0.66 -6.62
CA ALA A 9 -24.17 -1.86 -6.58
C ALA A 9 -22.88 -1.55 -5.82
N ALA A 10 -22.37 -2.51 -5.04
CA ALA A 10 -21.08 -2.36 -4.39
C ALA A 10 -20.03 -1.95 -5.44
N PRO A 11 -19.16 -0.97 -5.13
CA PRO A 11 -18.16 -0.52 -6.09
C PRO A 11 -17.27 -1.69 -6.50
N ARG A 12 -16.98 -1.78 -7.80
CA ARG A 12 -16.03 -2.77 -8.33
C ARG A 12 -14.64 -2.43 -7.83
N ILE A 13 -14.09 -3.29 -6.97
CA ILE A 13 -12.73 -3.20 -6.45
C ILE A 13 -11.71 -3.56 -7.54
N PHE A 14 -10.47 -3.08 -7.39
CA PHE A 14 -9.36 -3.31 -8.32
C PHE A 14 -9.60 -2.81 -9.74
N THR A 15 -10.27 -1.66 -9.86
CA THR A 15 -10.47 -0.95 -11.12
C THR A 15 -9.78 0.40 -11.08
N GLN A 16 -9.55 1.02 -12.25
CA GLN A 16 -9.01 2.38 -12.32
C GLN A 16 -9.86 3.38 -11.50
N GLU A 17 -11.19 3.29 -11.60
CA GLU A 17 -12.12 4.14 -10.84
C GLU A 17 -11.98 3.93 -9.33
N TYR A 18 -11.80 2.68 -8.89
CA TYR A 18 -11.56 2.37 -7.48
C TYR A 18 -10.27 3.04 -6.98
N TYR A 19 -9.16 2.91 -7.70
CA TYR A 19 -7.88 3.50 -7.28
C TYR A 19 -7.87 5.03 -7.37
N HIS A 20 -8.62 5.63 -8.30
CA HIS A 20 -8.84 7.07 -8.31
C HIS A 20 -9.54 7.53 -7.03
N ARG A 21 -10.66 6.91 -6.68
CA ARG A 21 -11.39 7.25 -5.44
C ARG A 21 -10.55 6.98 -4.20
N LEU A 22 -9.77 5.90 -4.19
CA LEU A 22 -8.88 5.58 -3.09
C LEU A 22 -7.83 6.69 -2.91
N ASN A 23 -7.14 7.10 -3.98
CA ASN A 23 -6.15 8.18 -3.92
C ASN A 23 -6.79 9.50 -3.45
N ASP A 24 -7.98 9.84 -3.96
CA ASP A 24 -8.69 11.06 -3.52
C ASP A 24 -9.00 11.01 -2.02
N LEU A 25 -9.49 9.88 -1.51
CA LEU A 25 -9.79 9.70 -0.09
C LEU A 25 -8.52 9.74 0.76
N GLU A 26 -7.44 9.11 0.31
CA GLU A 26 -6.16 9.09 0.99
C GLU A 26 -5.55 10.49 1.16
N GLU A 27 -5.73 11.36 0.16
CA GLU A 27 -5.27 12.76 0.21
C GLU A 27 -6.13 13.63 1.15
N HIS A 28 -7.44 13.39 1.21
CA HIS A 28 -8.38 14.34 1.81
C HIS A 28 -9.10 13.85 3.08
N SER A 29 -8.95 12.58 3.46
CA SER A 29 -9.64 12.00 4.61
C SER A 29 -8.71 11.86 5.82
N GLY A 30 -9.15 12.42 6.96
CA GLY A 30 -8.47 12.26 8.24
C GLY A 30 -8.37 10.81 8.72
N TRP A 31 -9.22 9.91 8.23
CA TRP A 31 -9.14 8.47 8.54
C TRP A 31 -7.81 7.87 8.06
N TYR A 32 -7.45 8.08 6.79
CA TYR A 32 -6.21 7.51 6.21
C TYR A 32 -4.96 8.14 6.83
N GLN A 33 -5.01 9.45 7.11
CA GLN A 33 -3.94 10.13 7.83
C GLN A 33 -3.75 9.54 9.23
N GLY A 34 -4.83 9.29 9.96
CA GLY A 34 -4.81 8.65 11.28
C GLY A 34 -4.27 7.22 11.22
N MET A 35 -4.69 6.42 10.24
CA MET A 35 -4.19 5.05 10.07
C MET A 35 -2.69 5.02 9.73
N CYS A 36 -2.23 5.92 8.87
CA CYS A 36 -0.80 6.11 8.59
C CYS A 36 -0.03 6.46 9.86
N GLU A 37 -0.55 7.36 10.69
CA GLU A 37 0.07 7.73 11.95
C GLU A 37 0.15 6.55 12.93
N VAL A 38 -0.92 5.77 13.05
CA VAL A 38 -0.93 4.54 13.86
C VAL A 38 0.15 3.57 13.37
N ALA A 39 0.21 3.31 12.07
CA ALA A 39 1.19 2.40 11.49
C ALA A 39 2.64 2.87 11.74
N VAL A 40 2.93 4.15 11.52
CA VAL A 40 4.25 4.74 11.81
C VAL A 40 4.60 4.60 13.29
N ARG A 41 3.67 4.89 14.20
CA ARG A 41 3.91 4.78 15.64
C ARG A 41 4.14 3.34 16.08
N LEU A 42 3.44 2.37 15.48
CA LEU A 42 3.64 0.95 15.75
C LEU A 42 5.04 0.50 15.30
N VAL A 43 5.48 0.89 14.10
CA VAL A 43 6.83 0.59 13.61
C VAL A 43 7.90 1.24 14.48
N ALA A 44 7.74 2.52 14.83
CA ALA A 44 8.71 3.24 15.67
C ALA A 44 8.90 2.64 17.07
N ARG A 45 7.90 1.92 17.61
CA ARG A 45 8.00 1.23 18.90
C ARG A 45 8.82 -0.05 18.85
N HIS A 46 8.89 -0.68 17.68
CA HIS A 46 9.49 -2.01 17.52
C HIS A 46 10.74 -1.99 16.62
N SER A 47 11.01 -0.87 15.97
CA SER A 47 12.16 -0.65 15.11
C SER A 47 12.90 0.59 15.56
N SER A 48 14.18 0.46 15.84
CA SER A 48 15.10 1.60 15.82
C SER A 48 15.49 1.87 14.37
N SER A 49 15.55 3.14 13.94
CA SER A 49 16.18 3.45 12.66
C SER A 49 17.69 3.22 12.82
N SER A 50 18.18 2.11 12.29
CA SER A 50 19.60 1.71 12.40
C SER A 50 20.46 2.23 11.25
N GLY A 51 19.92 3.16 10.43
CA GLY A 51 20.55 3.68 9.23
C GLY A 51 19.75 3.31 7.99
N ARG A 52 20.39 2.61 7.05
CA ARG A 52 19.79 2.18 5.77
C ARG A 52 18.89 0.96 5.97
N MET A 53 17.58 1.10 5.73
CA MET A 53 16.63 -0.02 5.70
C MET A 53 16.03 -0.23 4.30
N ARG A 54 15.74 -1.50 4.00
CA ARG A 54 14.93 -1.94 2.86
C ARG A 54 13.52 -2.21 3.36
N VAL A 55 12.58 -1.40 2.93
CA VAL A 55 11.17 -1.49 3.31
C VAL A 55 10.36 -2.03 2.13
N LEU A 56 9.52 -3.03 2.38
CA LEU A 56 8.51 -3.51 1.44
C LEU A 56 7.12 -3.15 1.95
N ASP A 57 6.29 -2.57 1.08
CA ASP A 57 4.84 -2.57 1.27
C ASP A 57 4.21 -3.56 0.28
N ALA A 58 3.67 -4.64 0.83
CA ALA A 58 3.13 -5.80 0.14
C ALA A 58 1.63 -5.60 -0.13
N GLY A 59 1.28 -5.32 -1.38
CA GLY A 59 -0.03 -4.79 -1.78
C GLY A 59 -0.13 -3.29 -1.51
N CYS A 60 0.82 -2.51 -2.05
CA CYS A 60 1.04 -1.12 -1.67
C CYS A 60 -0.06 -0.14 -2.12
N GLY A 61 -1.01 -0.57 -2.96
CA GLY A 61 -2.05 0.30 -3.49
C GLY A 61 -1.45 1.52 -4.20
N THR A 62 -1.93 2.71 -3.85
CA THR A 62 -1.47 4.01 -4.38
C THR A 62 -0.13 4.46 -3.76
N GLY A 63 0.36 3.74 -2.75
CA GLY A 63 1.63 4.00 -2.07
C GLY A 63 1.57 5.02 -0.94
N LEU A 64 0.38 5.49 -0.50
CA LEU A 64 0.28 6.44 0.62
C LEU A 64 1.05 5.95 1.85
N LEU A 65 0.74 4.73 2.32
CA LEU A 65 1.36 4.18 3.52
C LEU A 65 2.88 4.01 3.35
N LEU A 66 3.34 3.43 2.23
CA LEU A 66 4.75 3.24 1.94
C LEU A 66 5.57 4.54 2.04
N THR A 67 5.04 5.68 1.56
CA THR A 67 5.76 6.97 1.67
C THR A 67 6.05 7.38 3.11
N GLN A 68 5.19 7.00 4.06
CA GLN A 68 5.37 7.34 5.47
C GLN A 68 6.59 6.64 6.07
N PHE A 69 6.99 5.51 5.48
CA PHE A 69 8.12 4.72 5.96
C PHE A 69 9.49 5.18 5.43
N GLY A 70 9.54 6.20 4.57
CA GLY A 70 10.80 6.83 4.16
C GLY A 70 11.65 7.31 5.35
N ARG A 71 11.00 7.73 6.44
CA ARG A 71 11.68 8.13 7.69
C ARG A 71 12.47 7.00 8.37
N PHE A 72 12.07 5.74 8.14
CA PHE A 72 12.77 4.57 8.69
C PHE A 72 13.82 4.03 7.72
N ALA A 73 13.56 4.15 6.41
CA ALA A 73 14.49 3.75 5.37
C ALA A 73 15.85 4.48 5.46
N GLY A 74 15.84 5.75 5.89
CA GLY A 74 17.02 6.60 5.92
C GLY A 74 17.40 7.11 4.52
N PRO A 75 18.42 7.99 4.40
CA PRO A 75 18.78 8.66 3.14
C PRO A 75 19.22 7.69 2.04
N ASP A 76 19.91 6.61 2.40
CA ASP A 76 20.36 5.56 1.48
C ASP A 76 19.41 4.35 1.44
N GLY A 77 18.26 4.48 2.10
CA GLY A 77 17.23 3.47 2.22
C GLY A 77 16.57 3.12 0.90
N THR A 78 15.76 2.07 0.91
CA THR A 78 14.95 1.71 -0.26
C THR A 78 13.53 1.43 0.15
N LEU A 79 12.59 2.11 -0.50
CA LEU A 79 11.17 1.85 -0.41
C LEU A 79 10.74 1.03 -1.63
N VAL A 80 10.17 -0.15 -1.41
CA VAL A 80 9.67 -1.05 -2.45
C VAL A 80 8.17 -1.21 -2.27
N GLY A 81 7.39 -0.84 -3.29
CA GLY A 81 5.97 -1.14 -3.37
C GLY A 81 5.73 -2.32 -4.30
N LEU A 82 4.99 -3.32 -3.83
CA LEU A 82 4.50 -4.42 -4.67
C LEU A 82 2.99 -4.35 -4.75
N ASP A 83 2.43 -4.36 -5.95
CA ASP A 83 0.98 -4.52 -6.15
C ASP A 83 0.69 -5.25 -7.46
N LEU A 84 -0.43 -5.98 -7.54
CA LEU A 84 -0.85 -6.69 -8.76
C LEU A 84 -1.46 -5.71 -9.77
N ALA A 85 -2.16 -4.69 -9.26
CA ALA A 85 -2.92 -3.74 -10.06
C ALA A 85 -2.01 -2.67 -10.69
N PRO A 86 -1.88 -2.63 -12.03
CA PRO A 86 -1.06 -1.61 -12.69
C PRO A 86 -1.59 -0.19 -12.46
N GLU A 87 -2.90 -0.02 -12.29
CA GLU A 87 -3.56 1.26 -12.02
C GLU A 87 -3.14 1.84 -10.67
N ALA A 88 -2.98 0.99 -9.65
CA ALA A 88 -2.50 1.39 -8.34
C ALA A 88 -1.07 1.95 -8.42
N LEU A 89 -0.20 1.20 -9.12
CA LEU A 89 1.20 1.58 -9.31
C LEU A 89 1.39 2.85 -10.14
N GLU A 90 0.41 3.26 -10.94
CA GLU A 90 0.47 4.55 -11.64
C GLU A 90 0.51 5.73 -10.65
N TYR A 91 -0.25 5.66 -9.56
CA TYR A 91 -0.20 6.66 -8.49
C TYR A 91 1.13 6.64 -7.76
N CYS A 92 1.71 5.46 -7.54
CA CYS A 92 3.04 5.35 -6.93
C CYS A 92 4.13 6.02 -7.77
N ARG A 93 4.06 5.94 -9.11
CA ARG A 93 5.05 6.57 -10.00
C ARG A 93 5.08 8.10 -9.91
N ARG A 94 3.99 8.71 -9.41
CA ARG A 94 3.90 10.16 -9.18
C ARG A 94 4.58 10.57 -7.86
N ARG A 95 4.96 9.61 -7.02
CA ARG A 95 5.67 9.80 -5.76
C ARG A 95 7.15 9.49 -6.00
N ASP A 96 8.04 10.40 -5.58
CA ASP A 96 9.47 10.22 -5.77
C ASP A 96 10.02 9.06 -4.92
N SER A 97 11.12 8.46 -5.38
CA SER A 97 11.96 7.53 -4.61
C SER A 97 11.35 6.15 -4.27
N LEU A 98 10.30 5.73 -4.98
CA LEU A 98 9.71 4.39 -4.83
C LEU A 98 10.21 3.43 -5.91
N ARG A 99 10.66 2.23 -5.52
CA ARG A 99 10.84 1.11 -6.44
C ARG A 99 9.55 0.32 -6.52
N LEU A 100 9.08 0.02 -7.73
CA LEU A 100 7.78 -0.63 -7.93
C LEU A 100 7.94 -1.99 -8.57
N VAL A 101 7.24 -2.98 -8.03
CA VAL A 101 7.19 -4.34 -8.54
C VAL A 101 5.74 -4.70 -8.82
N ARG A 102 5.41 -4.97 -10.08
CA ARG A 102 4.08 -5.49 -10.42
C ARG A 102 4.11 -7.02 -10.31
N SER A 103 3.48 -7.58 -9.29
CA SER A 103 3.45 -9.03 -9.05
C SER A 103 2.31 -9.42 -8.11
N SER A 104 1.96 -10.72 -8.11
CA SER A 104 1.21 -11.34 -7.01
C SER A 104 2.08 -11.39 -5.74
N LEU A 105 1.42 -11.48 -4.57
CA LEU A 105 2.05 -11.86 -3.30
C LEU A 105 2.23 -13.38 -3.16
N THR A 106 1.54 -14.16 -3.99
CA THR A 106 1.57 -15.62 -3.97
C THR A 106 1.94 -16.13 -5.37
N PRO A 107 3.20 -16.50 -5.64
CA PRO A 107 4.39 -16.39 -4.76
C PRO A 107 4.97 -14.97 -4.71
N LEU A 108 5.74 -14.67 -3.66
CA LEU A 108 6.50 -13.41 -3.57
C LEU A 108 7.70 -13.41 -4.53
N PRO A 109 7.93 -12.33 -5.30
CA PRO A 109 9.02 -12.22 -6.26
C PRO A 109 10.35 -11.79 -5.61
N PHE A 110 10.58 -12.18 -4.35
CA PHE A 110 11.73 -11.76 -3.55
C PHE A 110 12.38 -12.96 -2.87
N GLY A 111 13.71 -12.92 -2.74
CA GLY A 111 14.44 -13.93 -1.97
C GLY A 111 14.20 -13.80 -0.46
N PRO A 112 14.55 -14.83 0.33
CA PRO A 112 14.49 -14.75 1.79
C PRO A 112 15.39 -13.61 2.32
N CYS A 113 15.00 -13.02 3.46
CA CYS A 113 15.79 -11.98 4.14
C CYS A 113 16.10 -10.73 3.28
N SER A 114 15.24 -10.42 2.30
CA SER A 114 15.43 -9.27 1.39
C SER A 114 15.03 -7.92 1.98
N PHE A 115 14.24 -7.89 3.05
CA PHE A 115 13.70 -6.66 3.64
C PHE A 115 13.89 -6.65 5.15
N ASP A 116 14.06 -5.45 5.68
CA ASP A 116 14.26 -5.19 7.10
C ASP A 116 12.93 -4.79 7.77
N LEU A 117 11.98 -4.27 6.98
CA LEU A 117 10.60 -3.99 7.37
C LEU A 117 9.65 -4.40 6.24
N ILE A 118 8.57 -5.10 6.58
CA ILE A 118 7.48 -5.43 5.66
C ILE A 118 6.17 -4.93 6.25
N THR A 119 5.39 -4.19 5.46
CA THR A 119 3.99 -3.86 5.75
C THR A 119 3.06 -4.53 4.74
N CYS A 120 1.84 -4.81 5.20
CA CYS A 120 0.79 -5.44 4.41
C CYS A 120 -0.53 -5.00 5.03
N ALA A 121 -1.14 -3.95 4.49
CA ALA A 121 -2.32 -3.30 5.06
C ALA A 121 -3.49 -3.40 4.08
N ASP A 122 -4.63 -3.91 4.55
CA ASP A 122 -5.85 -4.10 3.74
C ASP A 122 -5.64 -4.98 2.49
N VAL A 123 -4.82 -6.03 2.60
CA VAL A 123 -4.52 -6.94 1.49
C VAL A 123 -4.93 -8.38 1.78
N LEU A 124 -4.69 -8.88 3.00
CA LEU A 124 -4.86 -10.30 3.34
C LEU A 124 -6.30 -10.78 3.12
N GLN A 125 -7.31 -9.93 3.31
CA GLN A 125 -8.71 -10.26 3.08
C GLN A 125 -9.07 -10.50 1.60
N HIS A 126 -8.17 -10.15 0.68
CA HIS A 126 -8.34 -10.33 -0.76
C HIS A 126 -7.58 -11.54 -1.29
N LEU A 127 -6.76 -12.19 -0.46
CA LEU A 127 -6.09 -13.42 -0.83
C LEU A 127 -7.09 -14.57 -0.73
N GLU A 128 -7.12 -15.39 -1.78
CA GLU A 128 -7.82 -16.66 -1.74
C GLU A 128 -7.03 -17.62 -0.83
N GLY A 129 -7.75 -18.37 0.01
CA GLY A 129 -7.12 -19.41 0.84
C GLY A 129 -6.41 -20.42 -0.05
N GLN A 130 -5.16 -20.74 0.28
CA GLN A 130 -4.47 -21.86 -0.34
C GLN A 130 -4.90 -23.13 0.41
N GLU A 131 -5.49 -24.10 -0.30
CA GLU A 131 -5.71 -25.45 0.22
C GLU A 131 -4.38 -26.17 0.51
#